data_AF-A0A1I4SWY4-F1
#
_entry.id   AF-A0A1I4SWY4-F1
#
_cell.length_a   1.000
_cell.length_b   1.000
_cell.length_c   1.000
_cell.angle_alpha   90.00
_cell.angle_beta   90.00
_cell.angle_gamma   90.00
#
_symmetry.space_group_name_H-M   'P 1'
#
loop_
_entity.id
_entity.type
_entity.pdbx_description
1 polymer ?
#
loop_
_entity_poly.entity_id
_entity_poly.type
_entity_poly.pdbx_seq_one_letter_code
_entity_poly.pdbx_strand_id
1 'polypeptide(L)'
;MKITLTPSLDVQTHDAPTSDALNSWYGDRPAVRRLWAIRNDEATDAAALRVIVMLEPSPDGDDASPRWMANGPQWAQELSERLAGSVQLERIDGPLPDEFEIEGEGVLLSALSWRDCTLLQD
;
A
#
# COMPACT_ATOMS: atom_id res chain seq x y z
N MET A 1 4.16 -17.32 2.80
CA MET A 1 5.45 -16.66 3.14
C MET A 1 5.16 -15.58 4.17
N LYS A 2 6.06 -15.34 5.14
CA LYS A 2 5.90 -14.30 6.17
C LYS A 2 6.61 -13.04 5.68
N ILE A 3 5.87 -11.99 5.31
CA ILE A 3 6.50 -10.73 4.88
C ILE A 3 6.79 -9.92 6.15
N THR A 4 7.98 -10.10 6.71
CA THR A 4 8.51 -9.18 7.70
C THR A 4 8.89 -7.90 6.97
N LEU A 5 8.09 -6.85 7.12
CA LEU A 5 8.45 -5.53 6.63
C LEU A 5 9.43 -4.90 7.61
N THR A 6 10.72 -5.24 7.50
CA THR A 6 11.73 -4.31 8.00
C THR A 6 11.60 -3.03 7.16
N PRO A 7 11.47 -1.84 7.79
CA PRO A 7 11.43 -0.57 7.05
C PRO A 7 12.67 -0.35 6.16
N SER A 8 13.71 -1.15 6.40
CA SER A 8 14.94 -1.25 5.62
C SER A 8 14.86 -2.44 4.64
N LEU A 9 14.55 -2.11 3.39
CA LEU A 9 14.89 -2.81 2.13
C LEU A 9 14.85 -4.35 2.08
N ASP A 10 13.95 -4.88 1.25
CA ASP A 10 14.32 -5.78 0.15
C ASP A 10 13.28 -5.63 -0.98
N VAL A 11 13.40 -4.54 -1.75
CA VAL A 11 12.62 -4.32 -2.99
C VAL A 11 13.20 -5.26 -4.05
N GLN A 12 12.67 -6.47 -4.17
CA GLN A 12 13.13 -7.40 -5.19
C GLN A 12 12.45 -7.13 -6.54
N THR A 13 13.29 -6.69 -7.48
CA THR A 13 13.06 -6.54 -8.93
C THR A 13 11.84 -5.71 -9.34
N HIS A 14 12.11 -4.41 -9.53
CA HIS A 14 11.22 -3.41 -10.12
C HIS A 14 10.59 -3.91 -11.42
N ASP A 15 9.28 -4.15 -11.40
CA ASP A 15 8.47 -3.87 -12.58
C ASP A 15 8.34 -2.35 -12.68
N ALA A 16 9.33 -1.71 -13.32
CA ALA A 16 9.46 -0.25 -13.43
C ALA A 16 8.14 0.49 -13.74
N PRO A 17 7.30 0.06 -14.72
CA PRO A 17 6.03 0.75 -15.00
C PRO A 17 5.05 0.68 -13.83
N THR A 18 4.97 -0.46 -13.12
CA THR A 18 4.09 -0.63 -11.96
C THR A 18 4.55 0.25 -10.79
N SER A 19 5.86 0.28 -10.51
CA SER A 19 6.44 1.14 -9.48
C SER A 19 6.21 2.63 -9.77
N ASP A 20 6.39 3.07 -11.00
CA ASP A 20 6.17 4.47 -11.39
C ASP A 20 4.70 4.89 -11.27
N ALA A 21 3.78 4.04 -11.71
CA ALA A 21 2.34 4.27 -11.59
C ALA A 21 1.89 4.37 -10.13
N LEU A 22 2.39 3.47 -9.27
CA LEU A 22 2.13 3.49 -7.83
C LEU A 22 2.72 4.74 -7.16
N ASN A 23 3.95 5.12 -7.51
CA ASN A 23 4.59 6.32 -6.95
C ASN A 23 3.85 7.61 -7.35
N SER A 24 3.44 7.73 -8.61
CA SER A 24 2.61 8.84 -9.06
C SER A 24 1.25 8.87 -8.34
N TRP A 25 0.58 7.72 -8.24
CA TRP A 25 -0.70 7.62 -7.54
C TRP A 25 -0.58 8.02 -6.06
N TYR A 26 0.46 7.56 -5.36
CA TYR A 26 0.74 7.92 -3.98
C TYR A 26 1.10 9.40 -3.81
N GLY A 27 1.82 9.98 -4.78
CA GLY A 27 2.11 11.42 -4.83
C GLY A 27 0.85 12.29 -4.85
N ASP A 28 -0.17 11.86 -5.58
CA ASP A 28 -1.44 12.58 -5.75
C ASP A 28 -2.42 12.43 -4.56
N ARG A 29 -2.23 11.44 -3.66
CA ARG A 29 -3.13 11.19 -2.51
C ARG A 29 -2.47 11.52 -1.17
N PRO A 30 -2.52 12.77 -0.70
CA PRO A 30 -1.94 13.14 0.60
C PRO A 30 -2.61 12.47 1.80
N ALA A 31 -3.81 11.91 1.60
CA ALA A 31 -4.51 11.12 2.62
C ALA A 31 -3.82 9.78 2.94
N VAL A 32 -2.98 9.28 2.03
CA VAL A 32 -2.29 8.00 2.20
C VAL A 32 -0.90 8.27 2.77
N ARG A 33 -0.66 7.74 3.96
CA ARG A 33 0.59 7.87 4.70
C ARG A 33 1.61 6.82 4.29
N ARG A 34 1.20 5.57 4.11
CA ARG A 34 2.04 4.47 3.60
C ARG A 34 1.29 3.64 2.57
N LEU A 35 2.03 3.04 1.64
CA LEU A 35 1.52 2.11 0.65
C LEU A 35 2.46 0.91 0.52
N TRP A 36 1.87 -0.29 0.43
CA TRP A 36 2.57 -1.52 0.05
C TRP A 36 1.84 -2.17 -1.12
N ALA A 37 2.60 -2.62 -2.11
CA ALA A 37 2.07 -3.36 -3.26
C ALA A 37 2.68 -4.75 -3.29
N ILE A 38 1.82 -5.77 -3.29
CA ILE A 38 2.19 -7.18 -3.20
C ILE A 38 1.54 -7.91 -4.37
N ARG A 39 2.34 -8.62 -5.15
CA ARG A 39 1.85 -9.52 -6.19
C ARG A 39 1.59 -10.89 -5.58
N ASN A 40 0.36 -11.37 -5.64
CA ASN A 40 0.04 -12.73 -5.21
C ASN A 40 0.50 -13.73 -6.28
N ASP A 41 1.33 -14.71 -5.92
CA ASP A 41 1.84 -15.73 -6.86
C ASP A 41 0.83 -16.87 -7.13
N GLU A 42 -0.14 -17.09 -6.24
CA GLU A 42 -1.12 -18.20 -6.36
C GLU A 42 -2.41 -17.86 -7.14
N ALA A 43 -2.55 -16.62 -7.63
CA ALA A 43 -3.77 -16.22 -8.32
C ALA A 43 -3.86 -16.90 -9.70
N THR A 44 -4.81 -17.83 -9.83
CA THR A 44 -5.15 -18.53 -11.09
C THR A 44 -5.87 -17.61 -12.09
N ASP A 45 -6.38 -16.47 -11.59
CA ASP A 45 -6.72 -15.30 -12.39
C ASP A 45 -5.47 -14.42 -12.50
N ALA A 46 -5.17 -13.92 -13.70
CA ALA A 46 -3.98 -13.11 -14.00
C ALA A 46 -3.66 -12.09 -12.89
N ALA A 47 -2.75 -12.49 -11.99
CA ALA A 47 -2.15 -11.77 -10.87
C ALA A 47 -2.91 -10.52 -10.38
N ALA A 48 -3.89 -10.72 -9.50
CA ALA A 48 -4.47 -9.59 -8.75
C ALA A 48 -3.38 -8.96 -7.86
N LEU A 49 -3.07 -7.68 -8.09
CA LEU A 49 -2.15 -6.92 -7.25
C LEU A 49 -2.87 -6.52 -5.97
N ARG A 50 -2.32 -6.92 -4.82
CA ARG A 50 -2.81 -6.48 -3.53
C ARG A 50 -2.10 -5.20 -3.14
N VAL A 51 -2.85 -4.12 -2.98
CA VAL A 51 -2.34 -2.82 -2.52
C VAL A 51 -2.90 -2.54 -1.13
N ILE A 52 -2.02 -2.35 -0.17
CA ILE A 52 -2.38 -2.06 1.22
C ILE A 52 -1.98 -0.62 1.49
N VAL A 53 -2.89 0.16 2.07
CA VAL A 53 -2.66 1.56 2.42
C VAL A 53 -2.85 1.80 3.91
N MET A 54 -2.04 2.69 4.45
CA MET A 54 -2.27 3.33 5.73
C MET A 54 -2.65 4.78 5.49
N LEU A 55 -3.68 5.28 6.16
CA LEU A 55 -4.10 6.67 6.03
C LEU A 55 -3.42 7.55 7.07
N GLU A 56 -3.30 8.84 6.73
CA GLU A 56 -2.95 9.86 7.72
C GLU A 56 -3.96 9.83 8.87
N PRO A 57 -3.52 9.73 10.13
CA PRO A 57 -4.42 9.79 11.27
C PRO A 57 -5.15 11.13 11.27
N SER A 58 -6.43 11.12 11.61
CA SER A 58 -7.12 12.37 11.90
C SER A 58 -6.51 13.00 13.15
N PRO A 59 -6.28 14.32 13.20
CA PRO A 59 -5.91 15.01 14.43
C PRO A 59 -6.92 14.78 15.56
N ASP A 60 -8.19 14.52 15.23
CA ASP A 60 -9.26 14.23 16.17
C ASP A 60 -9.49 12.71 16.39
N GLY A 61 -8.70 11.85 15.74
CA GLY A 61 -8.67 10.40 15.95
C GLY A 61 -9.73 9.56 15.23
N ASP A 62 -10.76 10.15 14.62
CA ASP A 62 -11.94 9.39 14.12
C ASP A 62 -12.13 9.38 12.59
N ASP A 63 -11.46 10.26 11.82
CA ASP A 63 -11.80 10.43 10.39
C ASP A 63 -11.18 9.42 9.42
N ALA A 64 -10.31 8.49 9.88
CA ALA A 64 -9.68 7.53 8.97
C ALA A 64 -10.71 6.59 8.34
N SER A 65 -11.70 6.13 9.11
CA SER A 65 -12.73 5.20 8.65
C SER A 65 -13.74 5.85 7.68
N PRO A 66 -14.30 7.04 7.97
CA PRO A 66 -15.13 7.77 7.00
C PRO A 66 -14.40 8.09 5.69
N ARG A 67 -13.12 8.51 5.76
CA ARG A 67 -12.33 8.82 4.58
C ARG A 67 -12.12 7.58 3.70
N TRP A 68 -11.84 6.44 4.31
CA TRP A 68 -11.72 5.17 3.60
C TRP A 68 -13.04 4.74 2.96
N MET A 69 -14.15 4.82 3.68
CA MET A 69 -15.46 4.47 3.14
C MET A 69 -15.85 5.33 1.93
N ALA A 70 -15.51 6.62 1.97
CA ALA A 70 -15.83 7.55 0.89
C ALA A 70 -14.94 7.35 -0.36
N ASN A 71 -13.65 7.03 -0.17
CA ASN A 71 -12.68 7.06 -1.27
C ASN A 71 -12.13 5.68 -1.68
N GLY A 72 -12.17 4.68 -0.80
CA GLY A 72 -11.57 3.36 -1.02
C GLY A 72 -12.02 2.69 -2.33
N PRO A 73 -13.32 2.62 -2.64
CA PRO A 73 -13.79 2.04 -3.90
C PRO A 73 -13.25 2.78 -5.14
N GLN A 74 -13.25 4.11 -5.12
CA GLN A 74 -12.72 4.93 -6.21
C GLN A 74 -11.21 4.71 -6.37
N TRP A 75 -10.47 4.69 -5.27
CA TRP A 75 -9.03 4.44 -5.27
C TRP A 75 -8.67 3.08 -5.83
N ALA A 76 -9.44 2.04 -5.51
CA ALA A 76 -9.25 0.70 -6.06
C ALA A 76 -9.47 0.69 -7.57
N GLN A 77 -10.51 1.37 -8.05
CA GLN A 77 -10.79 1.51 -9.48
C GLN A 77 -9.66 2.27 -10.20
N GLU A 78 -9.22 3.41 -9.68
CA GLU A 78 -8.15 4.21 -10.28
C GLU A 78 -6.84 3.42 -10.39
N LEU A 79 -6.50 2.63 -9.37
CA LEU A 79 -5.31 1.77 -9.40
C LEU A 79 -5.46 0.65 -10.42
N SER A 80 -6.64 0.02 -10.50
CA SER A 80 -6.93 -1.00 -11.50
C SER A 80 -6.80 -0.48 -12.93
N GLU A 81 -7.32 0.73 -13.19
CA GLU A 81 -7.21 1.42 -14.49
C GLU A 81 -5.75 1.79 -14.83
N ARG A 82 -4.99 2.33 -13.85
CA ARG A 82 -3.59 2.73 -14.06
C ARG A 82 -2.65 1.55 -14.27
N LEU A 83 -2.92 0.42 -13.62
CA LEU A 83 -2.07 -0.77 -13.64
C LEU A 83 -2.53 -1.82 -14.66
N ALA A 84 -3.62 -1.55 -15.39
CA ALA A 84 -4.20 -2.44 -16.39
C ALA A 84 -4.44 -3.87 -15.88
N GLY A 85 -4.88 -3.99 -14.62
CA GLY A 85 -5.03 -5.28 -13.95
C GLY A 85 -5.88 -5.19 -12.69
N SER A 86 -6.35 -6.33 -12.21
CA SER A 86 -7.16 -6.40 -10.99
C SER A 86 -6.35 -5.94 -9.78
N VAL A 87 -6.87 -4.96 -9.05
CA VAL A 87 -6.28 -4.46 -7.80
C VAL A 87 -7.21 -4.72 -6.64
N GLN A 88 -6.71 -5.40 -5.61
CA GLN A 88 -7.35 -5.52 -4.32
C GLN A 88 -6.79 -4.46 -3.39
N LEU A 89 -7.58 -3.42 -3.09
CA LEU A 89 -7.17 -2.34 -2.20
C LEU A 89 -7.64 -2.62 -0.77
N GLU A 90 -6.71 -2.57 0.19
CA GLU A 90 -6.95 -2.81 1.60
C GLU A 90 -6.44 -1.64 2.44
N ARG A 91 -7.08 -1.42 3.59
CA ARG A 91 -6.64 -0.43 4.58
C ARG A 91 -6.23 -1.13 5.86
N ILE A 92 -5.08 -0.73 6.40
CA ILE A 92 -4.69 -1.04 7.77
C ILE A 92 -4.74 0.23 8.63
N ASP A 93 -5.10 0.05 9.89
CA ASP A 93 -5.08 1.10 10.90
C ASP A 93 -3.69 1.20 11.55
N GLY A 94 -3.28 2.43 11.90
CA GLY A 94 -2.05 2.69 12.64
C GLY A 94 -2.30 2.99 14.13
N PRO A 95 -1.24 3.14 14.94
CA PRO A 95 0.18 3.03 14.57
C PRO A 95 0.62 1.57 14.39
N LEU A 96 1.53 1.34 13.45
CA LEU A 96 2.16 0.03 13.30
C LEU A 96 3.34 -0.12 14.27
N PRO A 97 3.56 -1.33 14.81
CA PRO A 97 4.82 -1.67 15.48
C PRO A 97 6.01 -1.59 14.51
N ASP A 98 7.23 -1.48 15.06
CA ASP A 98 8.49 -1.43 14.27
C ASP A 98 8.65 -2.66 13.37
N GLU A 99 8.14 -3.80 13.83
CA GLU A 99 8.01 -5.03 13.05
C GLU A 99 6.52 -5.33 12.85
N PHE A 100 6.05 -5.21 11.61
CA PHE A 100 4.68 -5.59 11.23
C PHE A 100 4.70 -6.66 10.14
N GLU A 101 3.78 -7.61 10.27
CA GLU A 101 3.62 -8.73 9.36
C GLU A 101 2.37 -8.51 8.51
N ILE A 102 2.54 -8.54 7.19
CA ILE A 102 1.40 -8.63 6.29
C ILE A 102 1.14 -10.10 6.03
N GLU A 103 0.02 -10.60 6.56
CA GLU A 103 -0.45 -11.96 6.27
C GLU A 103 -0.79 -12.09 4.79
N GLY A 104 -0.16 -13.02 4.07
CA GLY A 104 -0.46 -13.33 2.66
C GLY A 104 0.71 -13.97 1.92
N GLU A 105 0.41 -14.75 0.89
CA GLU A 105 1.42 -15.29 -0.02
C GLU A 105 1.62 -14.33 -1.20
N GLY A 106 2.84 -13.83 -1.39
CA GLY A 106 3.15 -12.95 -2.52
C GLY A 106 4.53 -12.27 -2.44
N VAL A 107 4.87 -11.56 -3.51
CA VAL A 107 6.12 -10.80 -3.68
C VAL A 107 5.84 -9.31 -3.48
N LEU A 108 6.57 -8.67 -2.54
CA LEU A 108 6.52 -7.22 -2.36
C LEU A 108 7.15 -6.53 -3.57
N LEU A 109 6.33 -5.80 -4.34
CA LEU A 109 6.78 -5.02 -5.49
C LEU A 109 7.24 -3.61 -5.09
N SER A 110 6.53 -2.99 -4.15
CA SER A 110 6.81 -1.61 -3.75
C SER A 110 6.37 -1.35 -2.31
N ALA A 111 7.14 -0.51 -1.61
CA ALA A 111 6.82 0.02 -0.29
C ALA A 111 7.13 1.52 -0.29
N LEU A 112 6.09 2.35 -0.23
CA LEU A 112 6.18 3.80 -0.26
C LEU A 112 5.80 4.37 1.10
N SER A 113 6.72 5.11 1.70
CA SER A 113 6.56 5.67 3.05
C SER A 113 7.20 7.05 3.22
N TRP A 114 7.58 7.73 2.13
CA TRP A 114 8.29 9.00 2.20
C TRP A 114 7.46 10.16 2.78
N ARG A 115 6.13 10.00 2.91
CA ARG A 115 5.27 10.93 3.67
C ARG A 115 5.27 10.67 5.17
N ASP A 116 5.69 9.49 5.59
CA ASP A 116 5.63 9.12 6.98
C ASP A 116 6.82 9.66 7.77
N CYS A 117 6.61 10.82 8.39
CA CYS A 117 7.62 11.47 9.22
C CYS A 117 7.92 10.72 10.53
N THR A 118 7.14 9.73 10.96
CA THR A 118 7.49 8.95 12.16
C THR A 118 8.58 7.92 11.88
N LEU A 119 8.94 7.69 10.62
CA LEU A 119 10.12 6.89 10.25
C LEU A 119 11.42 7.69 10.33
N LEU A 120 11.36 9.02 10.50
CA LEU A 120 12.52 9.90 10.60
C LEU A 120 13.00 10.11 12.05
N GLN A 121 12.35 9.48 13.04
CA GLN A 121 12.78 9.53 14.43
C GLN A 121 13.73 8.35 14.71
N ASP A 122 15.01 8.54 14.34
CA ASP A 122 16.14 7.78 14.89
C ASP A 122 16.85 8.64 15.95
#